data_AF-A0A158CF10-F1
#
_entry.id   AF-A0A158CF10-F1
#
_cell.length_a   1.000
_cell.length_b   1.000
_cell.length_c   1.000
_cell.angle_alpha   90.00
_cell.angle_beta   90.00
_cell.angle_gamma   90.00
#
_symmetry.space_group_name_H-M   'P 1'
#
loop_
_entity.id
_entity.type
_entity.pdbx_description
1 polymer ?
#
loop_
_entity_poly.entity_id
_entity_poly.type
_entity_poly.pdbx_seq_one_letter_code
_entity_poly.pdbx_strand_id
1 'polypeptide(L)'
;MSSFQLRLCSVVGTALFFIASLWVNQEIFTHSEFVRGVNWVYLPAGVRLLSTLLLGADGAIGLLIVSWIVDFFYFFPNDPLRSFVGGIIATAAPYAVYRLAREIYGLDASLSNLTAARLMVLTLAYALAGPLLHNIWFYLQGDAQNIASRFFAMFVGDLSGTMIVIYTLKAVLHFLPMPRRPEADNGREP
;
A
#
# COMPACT_ATOMS: atom_id res chain seq x y z
N MET A 1 11.65 -18.40 15.31
CA MET A 1 11.57 -16.95 15.59
C MET A 1 10.44 -16.73 16.57
N SER A 2 10.61 -15.84 17.56
CA SER A 2 9.50 -15.52 18.47
C SER A 2 8.41 -14.73 17.73
N SER A 3 7.17 -14.82 18.18
CA SER A 3 6.04 -14.05 17.59
C SER A 3 6.33 -12.55 17.55
N PHE A 4 7.02 -12.01 18.56
CA PHE A 4 7.44 -10.62 18.60
C PHE A 4 8.43 -10.25 17.49
N GLN A 5 9.44 -11.09 17.23
CA GLN A 5 10.42 -10.86 16.17
C GLN A 5 9.77 -10.80 14.79
N LEU A 6 8.81 -11.69 14.51
CA LEU A 6 8.08 -11.70 13.25
C LEU A 6 7.28 -10.40 13.05
N ARG A 7 6.57 -9.94 14.08
CA ARG A 7 5.83 -8.68 14.02
C ARG A 7 6.74 -7.48 13.78
N LEU A 8 7.88 -7.44 14.46
CA LEU A 8 8.89 -6.39 14.25
C LEU A 8 9.44 -6.41 12.82
N CYS A 9 9.76 -7.59 12.29
CA CYS A 9 10.18 -7.75 10.89
C CYS A 9 9.11 -7.28 9.91
N SER A 10 7.83 -7.55 10.16
CA SER A 10 6.72 -7.07 9.32
C SER A 10 6.64 -5.53 9.30
N VAL A 11 6.76 -4.89 10.47
CA VAL A 11 6.73 -3.43 10.61
C VAL A 11 7.92 -2.79 9.90
N VAL A 12 9.14 -3.26 10.20
CA VAL A 12 10.37 -2.72 9.62
C VAL A 12 10.44 -2.99 8.11
N GLY A 13 10.09 -4.21 7.68
CA GLY A 13 10.06 -4.58 6.27
C GLY A 13 9.07 -3.73 5.47
N THR A 14 7.89 -3.45 6.04
CA THR A 14 6.91 -2.53 5.43
C THR A 14 7.48 -1.13 5.28
N ALA A 15 8.11 -0.58 6.32
CA ALA A 15 8.70 0.74 6.27
C ALA A 15 9.81 0.83 5.21
N LEU A 16 10.71 -0.15 5.17
CA LEU A 16 11.80 -0.18 4.19
C LEU A 16 11.29 -0.31 2.76
N PHE A 17 10.31 -1.19 2.54
CA PHE A 17 9.73 -1.38 1.21
C PHE A 17 8.98 -0.14 0.73
N PHE A 18 8.29 0.56 1.65
CA PHE A 18 7.65 1.84 1.36
C PHE A 18 8.69 2.90 0.97
N ILE A 19 9.75 3.08 1.76
CA ILE A 19 10.83 4.04 1.46
C ILE A 19 11.48 3.72 0.11
N ALA A 20 11.79 2.45 -0.15
CA ALA A 20 12.35 2.03 -1.43
C ALA A 20 11.41 2.37 -2.60
N SER A 21 10.11 2.08 -2.46
CA SER A 21 9.14 2.42 -3.50
C SER A 21 9.02 3.93 -3.73
N LEU A 22 9.13 4.73 -2.67
CA LEU A 22 9.09 6.18 -2.75
C LEU A 22 10.33 6.73 -3.45
N TRP A 23 11.51 6.22 -3.11
CA TRP A 23 12.75 6.58 -3.77
C TRP A 23 12.71 6.23 -5.26
N VAL A 24 12.34 5.01 -5.61
CA VAL A 24 12.16 4.58 -7.02
C VAL A 24 11.14 5.46 -7.74
N ASN A 25 10.05 5.84 -7.07
CA ASN A 25 9.05 6.73 -7.65
C ASN A 25 9.64 8.10 -8.00
N GLN A 26 10.50 8.64 -7.14
CA GLN A 26 11.14 9.93 -7.36
C GLN A 26 12.20 9.89 -8.47
N GLU A 27 12.96 8.80 -8.58
CA GLU A 27 14.01 8.65 -9.60
C GLU A 27 13.44 8.35 -10.99
N ILE A 28 12.43 7.49 -11.08
CA ILE A 28 11.90 7.01 -12.37
C ILE A 28 10.74 7.87 -12.86
N PHE A 29 9.89 8.35 -11.95
CA PHE A 29 8.66 9.09 -12.28
C PHE A 29 8.75 10.55 -11.86
N THR A 30 9.94 11.15 -11.87
CA THR A 30 10.17 12.55 -11.46
C THR A 30 9.27 13.53 -12.22
N HIS A 31 9.07 13.31 -13.52
CA HIS A 31 8.22 14.15 -14.38
C HIS A 31 6.72 13.89 -14.23
N SER A 32 6.34 12.93 -13.38
CA SER A 32 4.96 12.57 -13.12
C SER A 32 4.31 13.39 -12.01
N GLU A 33 5.06 14.30 -11.37
CA GLU A 33 4.57 15.11 -10.25
C GLU A 33 3.57 16.17 -10.73
N PHE A 34 2.32 16.09 -10.23
CA PHE A 34 1.30 17.10 -10.48
C PHE A 34 1.42 18.24 -9.46
N VAL A 35 1.50 17.89 -8.18
CA VAL A 35 1.83 18.77 -7.06
C VAL A 35 2.64 17.96 -6.04
N ARG A 36 3.36 18.63 -5.14
CA ARG A 36 4.19 17.94 -4.13
C ARG A 36 3.39 16.89 -3.36
N GLY A 37 3.79 15.63 -3.50
CA GLY A 37 3.11 14.46 -2.91
C GLY A 37 1.96 13.87 -3.73
N VAL A 38 1.68 14.37 -4.93
CA VAL A 38 0.68 13.86 -5.88
C VAL A 38 1.34 13.61 -7.22
N ASN A 39 1.37 12.35 -7.64
CA ASN A 39 1.99 11.93 -8.88
C ASN A 39 0.97 11.21 -9.76
N TRP A 40 1.05 11.39 -11.08
CA TRP A 40 0.30 10.59 -12.07
C TRP A 40 0.66 9.10 -12.08
N VAL A 41 1.82 8.74 -11.52
CA VAL A 41 2.23 7.38 -11.18
C VAL A 41 2.79 7.41 -9.76
N TYR A 42 2.18 6.66 -8.86
CA TYR A 42 2.56 6.64 -7.44
C TYR A 42 2.75 5.21 -6.92
N LEU A 43 3.94 4.65 -7.10
CA LEU A 43 4.31 3.30 -6.64
C LEU A 43 4.02 3.04 -5.15
N PRO A 44 4.20 4.00 -4.22
CA PRO A 44 3.95 3.73 -2.80
C PRO A 44 2.49 3.35 -2.49
N ALA A 45 1.54 3.70 -3.36
CA ALA A 45 0.16 3.22 -3.26
C ALA A 45 0.07 1.69 -3.32
N GLY A 46 0.79 1.06 -4.25
CA GLY A 46 0.81 -0.40 -4.36
C GLY A 46 1.39 -1.07 -3.12
N VAL A 47 2.46 -0.49 -2.56
CA VAL A 47 3.06 -0.97 -1.31
C VAL A 47 2.08 -0.86 -0.15
N ARG A 48 1.38 0.28 -0.03
CA ARG A 48 0.36 0.49 1.00
C ARG A 48 -0.71 -0.60 0.98
N LEU A 49 -1.28 -0.89 -0.20
CA LEU A 49 -2.29 -1.95 -0.33
C LEU A 49 -1.72 -3.33 -0.04
N LEU A 50 -0.57 -3.68 -0.63
CA LEU A 50 0.02 -5.02 -0.44
C LEU A 50 0.41 -5.27 1.02
N SER A 51 1.01 -4.29 1.69
CA SER A 51 1.41 -4.42 3.09
C SER A 51 0.21 -4.64 4.01
N THR A 52 -0.93 -3.98 3.80
CA THR A 52 -2.13 -4.23 4.62
C THR A 52 -2.79 -5.57 4.29
N LEU A 53 -2.79 -6.00 3.03
CA LEU A 53 -3.32 -7.32 2.65
C LEU A 53 -2.45 -8.46 3.20
N LEU A 54 -1.12 -8.36 3.09
CA LEU A 54 -0.18 -9.43 3.46
C LEU A 54 0.11 -9.49 4.96
N LEU A 55 0.21 -8.33 5.61
CA LEU A 55 0.69 -8.22 7.00
C LEU A 55 -0.39 -7.68 7.95
N GLY A 56 -1.59 -7.39 7.43
CA GLY A 56 -2.73 -6.96 8.23
C GLY A 56 -2.44 -5.70 9.06
N ALA A 57 -2.71 -5.80 10.37
CA ALA A 57 -2.52 -4.71 11.31
C ALA A 57 -1.04 -4.35 11.50
N ASP A 58 -0.11 -5.33 11.48
CA ASP A 58 1.31 -5.04 11.64
C ASP A 58 1.86 -4.27 10.42
N GLY A 59 1.37 -4.60 9.22
CA GLY A 59 1.63 -3.82 8.01
C GLY A 59 1.10 -2.39 8.12
N ALA A 60 -0.13 -2.21 8.61
CA ALA A 60 -0.70 -0.88 8.84
C ALA A 60 0.11 -0.05 9.85
N ILE A 61 0.61 -0.66 10.93
CA ILE A 61 1.47 0.03 11.91
C ILE A 61 2.78 0.48 11.25
N GLY A 62 3.41 -0.40 10.45
CA GLY A 62 4.60 -0.03 9.67
C GLY A 62 4.35 1.12 8.71
N LEU A 63 3.22 1.11 8.01
CA LEU A 63 2.80 2.19 7.11
C LEU A 63 2.56 3.50 7.85
N LEU A 64 1.97 3.46 9.04
CA LEU A 64 1.72 4.67 9.83
C LEU A 64 3.02 5.34 10.26
N ILE A 65 3.94 4.53 10.83
CA ILE A 65 5.23 5.01 11.30
C ILE A 65 6.03 5.61 10.14
N VAL A 66 6.13 4.89 9.02
CA VAL A 66 6.91 5.37 7.88
C VAL A 66 6.25 6.57 7.21
N SER A 67 4.91 6.61 7.12
CA SER A 67 4.20 7.75 6.54
C SER A 67 4.42 9.00 7.39
N TRP A 68 4.38 8.90 8.71
CA TRP A 68 4.74 10.04 9.57
C TRP A 68 6.20 10.45 9.42
N ILE A 69 7.15 9.52 9.41
CA ILE A 69 8.57 9.87 9.20
C ILE A 69 8.72 10.65 7.88
N VAL A 70 8.14 10.14 6.80
CA VAL A 70 8.23 10.80 5.49
C VAL A 70 7.47 12.14 5.48
N ASP A 71 6.29 12.20 6.07
CA ASP A 71 5.49 13.43 6.05
C ASP A 71 6.13 14.54 6.89
N PHE A 72 6.58 14.23 8.11
CA PHE A 72 7.21 15.20 9.01
C PHE A 72 8.61 15.65 8.57
N PHE A 73 9.40 14.78 7.93
CA PHE A 73 10.79 15.13 7.59
C PHE A 73 10.99 15.45 6.11
N TYR A 74 10.11 14.99 5.22
CA TYR A 74 10.30 15.12 3.77
C TYR A 74 9.20 15.91 3.07
N PHE A 75 7.91 15.56 3.21
CA PHE A 75 6.86 16.23 2.45
C PHE A 75 6.41 17.56 3.05
N PHE A 76 6.14 17.59 4.36
CA PHE A 76 5.48 18.72 5.03
C PHE A 76 6.16 19.13 6.35
N PRO A 77 7.49 19.36 6.37
CA PRO A 77 8.22 19.66 7.62
C PRO A 77 7.76 20.92 8.34
N ASN A 78 7.15 21.86 7.62
CA ASN A 78 6.65 23.12 8.17
C ASN A 78 5.15 23.07 8.51
N ASP A 79 4.48 21.93 8.32
CA ASP A 79 3.05 21.74 8.58
C ASP A 79 2.83 20.43 9.37
N PRO A 80 3.01 20.47 10.71
CA PRO A 80 2.85 19.31 11.57
C PRO A 80 1.45 18.70 11.54
N LEU A 81 0.41 19.53 11.40
CA LEU A 81 -0.98 19.07 11.35
C LEU A 81 -1.23 18.28 10.07
N ARG A 82 -0.82 18.82 8.91
CA ARG A 82 -0.90 18.11 7.64
C ARG A 82 -0.08 16.83 7.64
N SER A 83 1.10 16.84 8.27
CA SER A 83 1.94 15.65 8.40
C SER A 83 1.28 14.55 9.21
N PHE A 84 0.69 14.92 10.36
CA PHE A 84 0.02 13.97 11.23
C PHE A 84 -1.21 13.35 10.55
N VAL A 85 -2.08 14.18 9.98
CA VAL A 85 -3.31 13.73 9.33
C VAL A 85 -3.01 13.00 8.02
N GLY A 86 -2.00 13.44 7.27
CA GLY A 86 -1.51 12.77 6.06
C GLY A 86 -1.13 11.32 6.34
N GLY A 87 -0.33 11.07 7.38
CA GLY A 87 0.05 9.71 7.77
C GLY A 87 -1.13 8.85 8.22
N ILE A 88 -2.11 9.44 8.91
CA ILE A 88 -3.35 8.74 9.27
C ILE A 88 -4.14 8.35 8.02
N ILE A 89 -4.39 9.29 7.10
CA ILE A 89 -5.15 9.03 5.86
C ILE A 89 -4.45 7.97 5.01
N ALA A 90 -3.13 8.11 4.85
CA ALA A 90 -2.27 7.20 4.10
C ALA A 90 -2.36 5.74 4.59
N THR A 91 -2.65 5.55 5.87
CA THR A 91 -2.75 4.21 6.50
C THR A 91 -4.20 3.75 6.63
N ALA A 92 -5.12 4.65 6.95
CA ALA A 92 -6.53 4.35 7.15
C ALA A 92 -7.17 3.86 5.85
N ALA A 93 -6.86 4.48 4.71
CA ALA A 93 -7.40 4.07 3.41
C ALA A 93 -7.10 2.59 3.06
N PRO A 94 -5.83 2.14 2.98
CA PRO A 94 -5.54 0.75 2.64
C PRO A 94 -5.96 -0.23 3.74
N TYR A 95 -5.99 0.18 5.01
CA TYR A 95 -6.43 -0.69 6.10
C TYR A 95 -7.95 -0.89 6.10
N ALA A 96 -8.73 0.14 5.79
CA ALA A 96 -10.17 0.05 5.63
C ALA A 96 -10.53 -0.88 4.47
N VAL A 97 -9.84 -0.76 3.33
CA VAL A 97 -10.03 -1.68 2.18
C VAL A 97 -9.70 -3.12 2.57
N TYR A 98 -8.61 -3.36 3.31
CA TYR A 98 -8.28 -4.68 3.84
C TYR A 98 -9.39 -5.23 4.77
N ARG A 99 -9.88 -4.42 5.70
CA ARG A 99 -10.97 -4.80 6.62
C ARG A 99 -12.24 -5.19 5.87
N LEU A 100 -12.66 -4.35 4.92
CA LEU A 100 -13.82 -4.63 4.06
C LEU A 100 -13.61 -5.89 3.22
N ALA A 101 -12.40 -6.11 2.70
CA ALA A 101 -12.07 -7.32 1.97
C ALA A 101 -12.26 -8.57 2.85
N ARG A 102 -11.83 -8.53 4.11
CA ARG A 102 -12.04 -9.63 5.05
C ARG A 102 -13.50 -9.89 5.34
N GLU A 103 -14.30 -8.84 5.50
CA GLU A 103 -15.72 -8.96 5.80
C GLU A 103 -16.54 -9.44 4.57
N ILE A 104 -16.22 -8.95 3.36
CA ILE A 104 -16.97 -9.27 2.13
C ILE A 104 -16.53 -10.59 1.50
N TYR A 105 -15.22 -10.85 1.46
CA TYR A 105 -14.67 -12.03 0.75
C TYR A 105 -14.22 -13.15 1.67
N GLY A 106 -14.31 -12.97 3.00
CA GLY A 106 -13.82 -13.96 3.96
C GLY A 106 -12.32 -14.19 3.82
N LEU A 107 -11.54 -13.13 3.59
CA LEU A 107 -10.09 -13.27 3.43
C LEU A 107 -9.43 -13.80 4.71
N ASP A 108 -8.94 -15.03 4.61
CA ASP A 108 -8.10 -15.67 5.62
C ASP A 108 -6.71 -15.04 5.66
N ALA A 109 -6.01 -15.20 6.79
CA ALA A 109 -4.64 -14.70 6.96
C ALA A 109 -3.65 -15.27 5.93
N SER A 110 -3.99 -16.38 5.26
CA SER A 110 -3.18 -16.99 4.20
C SER A 110 -3.37 -16.35 2.82
N LEU A 111 -4.35 -15.45 2.64
CA LEU A 111 -4.78 -14.90 1.35
C LEU A 111 -5.09 -15.97 0.28
N SER A 112 -5.29 -17.23 0.67
CA SER A 112 -5.52 -18.35 -0.26
C SER A 112 -6.73 -18.16 -1.17
N ASN A 113 -7.72 -17.40 -0.71
CA ASN A 113 -8.93 -17.05 -1.44
C ASN A 113 -8.83 -15.72 -2.23
N LEU A 114 -7.64 -15.13 -2.36
CA LEU A 114 -7.41 -13.91 -3.12
C LEU A 114 -7.19 -14.24 -4.61
N THR A 115 -8.23 -14.09 -5.42
CA THR A 115 -8.13 -14.23 -6.88
C THR A 115 -7.65 -12.93 -7.54
N ALA A 116 -7.13 -13.01 -8.76
CA ALA A 116 -6.72 -11.83 -9.53
C ALA A 116 -7.89 -10.82 -9.70
N ALA A 117 -9.12 -11.31 -9.88
CA ALA A 117 -10.31 -10.48 -9.98
C ALA A 117 -10.58 -9.73 -8.67
N ARG A 118 -10.52 -10.42 -7.51
CA ARG A 118 -10.69 -9.78 -6.19
C ARG A 118 -9.60 -8.75 -5.94
N LEU A 119 -8.34 -9.06 -6.27
CA LEU A 119 -7.24 -8.11 -6.13
C LEU A 119 -7.43 -6.86 -6.99
N MET A 120 -7.97 -7.00 -8.22
CA MET A 120 -8.32 -5.85 -9.06
C MET A 120 -9.40 -4.97 -8.44
N VAL A 121 -10.45 -5.58 -7.86
CA VAL A 121 -11.50 -4.84 -7.15
C VAL A 121 -10.93 -4.09 -5.95
N LEU A 122 -10.06 -4.73 -5.16
CA LEU A 122 -9.41 -4.10 -4.01
C LEU A 122 -8.48 -2.96 -4.43
N THR A 123 -7.78 -3.13 -5.55
CA THR A 123 -6.93 -2.09 -6.15
C THR A 123 -7.76 -0.86 -6.51
N LEU A 124 -8.89 -1.06 -7.19
CA LEU A 124 -9.78 0.04 -7.55
C LEU A 124 -10.41 0.71 -6.32
N ALA A 125 -10.86 -0.09 -5.34
CA ALA A 125 -11.44 0.42 -4.10
C ALA A 125 -10.43 1.27 -3.32
N TYR A 126 -9.18 0.83 -3.25
CA TYR A 126 -8.10 1.59 -2.61
C TYR A 126 -7.73 2.87 -3.37
N ALA A 127 -7.58 2.78 -4.69
CA ALA A 127 -7.29 3.93 -5.55
C ALA A 127 -8.38 5.01 -5.46
N LEU A 128 -9.62 4.67 -5.07
CA LEU A 128 -10.67 5.63 -4.76
C LEU A 128 -10.60 6.13 -3.30
N ALA A 129 -10.44 5.22 -2.34
CA ALA A 129 -10.51 5.54 -0.92
C ALA A 129 -9.45 6.55 -0.47
N GLY A 130 -8.20 6.39 -0.92
CA GLY A 130 -7.10 7.30 -0.57
C GLY A 130 -7.36 8.74 -1.02
N PRO A 131 -7.58 8.97 -2.32
CA PRO A 131 -7.89 10.31 -2.85
C PRO A 131 -9.15 10.93 -2.25
N LEU A 132 -10.21 10.14 -1.99
CA LEU A 132 -11.42 10.64 -1.34
C LEU A 132 -11.11 11.20 0.05
N LEU A 133 -10.39 10.45 0.89
CA LEU A 133 -10.04 10.89 2.24
C LEU A 133 -9.14 12.14 2.22
N HIS A 134 -8.17 12.20 1.30
CA HIS A 134 -7.34 13.39 1.13
C HIS A 134 -8.15 14.62 0.69
N ASN A 135 -9.09 14.46 -0.24
CA ASN A 135 -9.92 15.57 -0.70
C ASN A 135 -10.93 16.04 0.35
N ILE A 136 -11.48 15.13 1.16
CA ILE A 136 -12.29 15.49 2.34
C ILE A 136 -11.46 16.34 3.29
N TRP A 137 -10.22 15.95 3.58
CA TRP A 137 -9.33 16.74 4.44
C TRP A 137 -9.02 18.12 3.85
N PHE A 138 -8.67 18.21 2.57
CA PHE A 138 -8.39 19.51 1.94
C PHE A 138 -9.62 20.44 1.93
N TYR A 139 -10.80 19.88 1.68
CA TYR A 139 -12.06 20.62 1.76
C TYR A 139 -12.30 21.18 3.18
N LEU A 140 -12.06 20.38 4.22
CA LEU A 140 -12.19 20.82 5.62
C LEU A 140 -11.18 21.91 5.99
N GLN A 141 -10.01 21.93 5.36
CA GLN A 141 -8.99 22.96 5.54
C GLN A 141 -9.24 24.22 4.69
N GLY A 142 -10.35 24.29 3.95
CA GLY A 142 -10.71 25.42 3.10
C GLY A 142 -9.96 25.50 1.77
N ASP A 143 -9.16 24.50 1.41
CA ASP A 143 -8.46 24.40 0.13
C ASP A 143 -9.31 23.64 -0.88
N ALA A 144 -10.38 24.29 -1.33
CA ALA A 144 -11.33 23.73 -2.29
C ALA A 144 -10.91 23.93 -3.77
N GLN A 145 -9.76 24.54 -4.02
CA GLN A 145 -9.32 24.80 -5.39
C GLN A 145 -8.79 23.54 -6.05
N ASN A 146 -9.29 23.24 -7.25
CA ASN A 146 -8.87 22.10 -8.07
C ASN A 146 -9.10 20.72 -7.41
N ILE A 147 -10.06 20.57 -6.48
CA ILE A 147 -10.42 19.28 -5.85
C ILE A 147 -10.60 18.18 -6.90
N ALA A 148 -11.36 18.43 -7.96
CA ALA A 148 -11.62 17.44 -9.00
C ALA A 148 -10.34 16.99 -9.73
N SER A 149 -9.48 17.95 -10.11
CA SER A 149 -8.22 17.66 -10.81
C SER A 149 -7.22 16.95 -9.89
N ARG A 150 -7.11 17.36 -8.62
CA ARG A 150 -6.25 16.71 -7.62
C ARG A 150 -6.74 15.28 -7.33
N PHE A 151 -8.04 15.11 -7.13
CA PHE A 151 -8.66 13.80 -6.98
C PHE A 151 -8.34 12.89 -8.16
N PHE A 152 -8.51 13.38 -9.39
CA PHE A 152 -8.25 12.60 -10.59
C PHE A 152 -6.77 12.22 -10.73
N ALA A 153 -5.86 13.16 -10.50
CA ALA A 153 -4.42 12.90 -10.54
C ALA A 153 -4.01 11.86 -9.49
N MET A 154 -4.50 11.98 -8.25
CA MET A 154 -4.24 10.99 -7.19
C MET A 154 -4.86 9.63 -7.52
N PHE A 155 -6.10 9.57 -8.03
CA PHE A 155 -6.76 8.32 -8.42
C PHE A 155 -5.96 7.59 -9.51
N VAL A 156 -5.57 8.29 -10.56
CA VAL A 156 -4.76 7.71 -11.66
C VAL A 156 -3.38 7.29 -11.15
N GLY A 157 -2.76 8.11 -10.29
CA GLY A 157 -1.49 7.80 -9.62
C GLY A 157 -1.53 6.53 -8.79
N ASP A 158 -2.52 6.43 -7.92
CA ASP A 158 -2.68 5.30 -7.01
C ASP A 158 -3.05 4.03 -7.78
N LEU A 159 -3.93 4.13 -8.79
CA LEU A 159 -4.31 3.00 -9.63
C LEU A 159 -3.12 2.48 -10.45
N SER A 160 -2.45 3.35 -11.19
CA SER A 160 -1.32 2.98 -12.04
C SER A 160 -0.15 2.44 -11.20
N GLY A 161 0.19 3.12 -10.11
CA GLY A 161 1.25 2.71 -9.19
C GLY A 161 0.96 1.35 -8.55
N THR A 162 -0.28 1.14 -8.11
CA THR A 162 -0.68 -0.15 -7.54
C THR A 162 -0.61 -1.28 -8.56
N MET A 163 -1.08 -1.05 -9.80
CA MET A 163 -0.98 -2.04 -10.87
C MET A 163 0.49 -2.39 -11.16
N ILE A 164 1.37 -1.39 -11.31
CA ILE A 164 2.80 -1.60 -11.56
C ILE A 164 3.41 -2.48 -10.48
N VAL A 165 3.17 -2.17 -9.20
CA VAL A 165 3.72 -2.95 -8.08
C VAL A 165 3.20 -4.39 -8.09
N ILE A 166 1.90 -4.60 -8.29
CA ILE A 166 1.30 -5.95 -8.34
C ILE A 166 1.88 -6.78 -9.49
N TYR A 167 1.96 -6.22 -10.69
CA TYR A 167 2.51 -6.95 -11.84
C TYR A 167 4.01 -7.20 -11.71
N THR A 168 4.75 -6.27 -11.10
CA THR A 168 6.17 -6.46 -10.80
C THR A 168 6.35 -7.61 -9.81
N LEU A 169 5.57 -7.64 -8.73
CA LEU A 169 5.61 -8.73 -7.76
C LEU A 169 5.25 -10.07 -8.42
N LYS A 170 4.21 -10.11 -9.26
CA LYS A 170 3.83 -11.30 -10.02
C LYS A 170 4.96 -11.78 -10.93
N ALA A 171 5.63 -10.87 -11.64
CA ALA A 171 6.75 -11.21 -12.50
C ALA A 171 7.92 -11.79 -11.68
N VAL A 172 8.30 -11.13 -10.58
CA VAL A 172 9.35 -11.62 -9.67
C VAL A 172 9.03 -13.02 -9.17
N LEU A 173 7.80 -13.27 -8.72
CA LEU A 173 7.36 -14.59 -8.24
C LEU A 173 7.36 -15.66 -9.36
N HIS A 174 7.11 -15.27 -10.60
CA HIS A 174 7.18 -16.18 -11.75
C HIS A 174 8.63 -16.61 -12.06
N PHE A 175 9.59 -15.71 -11.89
CA PHE A 175 11.01 -15.98 -12.16
C PHE A 175 11.74 -16.61 -10.98
N LEU A 176 11.20 -16.54 -9.75
CA LEU A 176 11.77 -17.23 -8.60
C LEU A 176 11.48 -18.74 -8.65
N PRO A 177 12.50 -19.61 -8.56
CA PRO A 177 12.28 -21.05 -8.48
C PRO A 177 11.57 -21.38 -7.16
N MET A 178 10.29 -21.73 -7.24
CA MET A 178 9.53 -22.21 -6.08
C MET A 178 10.16 -23.52 -5.56
N PRO A 179 10.56 -23.60 -4.28
CA PRO A 179 11.01 -24.85 -3.68
C PRO A 179 9.88 -25.89 -3.80
N ARG A 180 10.12 -26.98 -4.54
CA ARG A 180 9.19 -28.11 -4.58
C ARG A 180 9.02 -28.62 -3.16
N ARG A 181 7.76 -28.64 -2.69
CA ARG A 181 7.39 -29.29 -1.43
C ARG A 181 7.84 -30.76 -1.54
N PRO A 182 8.61 -31.32 -0.57
CA PRO A 182 8.97 -32.72 -0.60
C PRO A 182 7.68 -33.55 -0.63
N GLU A 183 7.52 -34.39 -1.66
CA GLU A 183 6.49 -35.42 -1.68
C GLU A 183 6.71 -36.27 -0.42
N ALA A 184 5.70 -36.32 0.44
CA ALA A 184 5.69 -37.26 1.53
C ALA A 184 5.69 -38.65 0.88
N ASP A 185 6.85 -39.31 0.95
CA ASP A 185 7.03 -40.72 0.62
C ASP A 185 6.00 -41.51 1.43
N ASN A 186 4.90 -41.86 0.78
CA ASN A 186 3.87 -42.70 1.35
C ASN A 186 4.41 -44.13 1.26
N GLY A 187 5.32 -44.44 2.20
CA GLY A 187 5.86 -45.76 2.43
C GLY A 187 4.72 -46.74 2.71
N ARG A 188 4.21 -47.34 1.64
CA ARG A 188 3.58 -48.65 1.68
C ARG A 188 4.69 -49.63 2.07
N GLU A 189 4.66 -50.14 3.28
CA GLU A 189 5.24 -51.46 3.53
C GLU A 189 4.11 -52.51 3.52
N PRO A 190 4.33 -53.64 2.83
CA PRO A 190 3.35 -54.72 2.61
C PRO A 190 3.13 -55.63 3.82
#